data_AF-A0A961TZ88-F1
#
_entry.id   AF-A0A961TZ88-F1
#
_cell.length_a   1.000
_cell.length_b   1.000
_cell.length_c   1.000
_cell.angle_alpha   90.00
_cell.angle_beta   90.00
_cell.angle_gamma   90.00
#
_symmetry.space_group_name_H-M   'P 1'
#
loop_
_entity.id
_entity.type
_entity.pdbx_description
1 polymer ?
#
loop_
_entity_poly.entity_id
_entity_poly.type
_entity_poly.pdbx_seq_one_letter_code
_entity_poly.pdbx_strand_id
1 'polypeptide(L)'
;SGRARNVLEAQVRAAFSHLSGSHKDAPVLLAYEPVWAIGVNGIPATSDYADARQAEIIDVASSVLGRGVPCLYGGSVNPQNCAELISCPHVDGLFIGRSAWDVEGYLDILGKCAAKL
;
A
#
# COMPACT_ATOMS: atom_id res chain seq x y z
N SER A 1 20.14 4.60 -7.11
CA SER A 1 18.84 4.78 -6.41
C SER A 1 18.24 6.11 -6.85
N GLY A 2 16.91 6.28 -6.84
CA GLY A 2 16.25 7.55 -7.23
C GLY A 2 15.16 7.47 -8.31
N ARG A 3 14.84 6.27 -8.83
CA ARG A 3 13.80 6.08 -9.86
C ARG A 3 12.44 5.62 -9.32
N ALA A 4 12.28 5.48 -8.01
CA ALA A 4 11.07 4.89 -7.41
C ALA A 4 9.81 5.63 -7.86
N ARG A 5 9.78 6.96 -7.71
CA ARG A 5 8.67 7.81 -8.16
C ARG A 5 8.32 7.61 -9.64
N ASN A 6 9.32 7.62 -10.52
CA ASN A 6 9.10 7.44 -11.97
C ASN A 6 8.55 6.05 -12.31
N VAL A 7 9.02 5.02 -11.61
CA VAL A 7 8.52 3.64 -11.80
C VAL A 7 7.09 3.53 -11.31
N LEU A 8 6.78 4.06 -10.12
CA LEU A 8 5.43 4.04 -9.56
C LEU A 8 4.44 4.81 -10.43
N GLU A 9 4.81 6.01 -10.90
CA GLU A 9 3.98 6.79 -11.81
C GLU A 9 3.67 6.01 -13.10
N ALA A 10 4.70 5.44 -13.73
CA ALA A 10 4.53 4.66 -14.95
C ALA A 10 3.59 3.46 -14.74
N GLN A 11 3.72 2.75 -13.61
CA GLN A 11 2.88 1.61 -13.28
C GLN A 11 1.42 2.02 -13.04
N VAL A 12 1.16 3.09 -12.28
CA VAL A 12 -0.21 3.57 -12.02
C VAL A 12 -0.88 4.02 -13.31
N ARG A 13 -0.19 4.78 -14.16
CA ARG A 13 -0.72 5.22 -15.45
C ARG A 13 -1.02 4.03 -16.37
N ALA A 14 -0.12 3.05 -16.43
CA ALA A 14 -0.33 1.84 -17.22
C ALA A 14 -1.54 1.04 -16.72
N ALA A 15 -1.69 0.85 -15.41
CA ALA A 15 -2.81 0.11 -14.81
C ALA A 15 -4.18 0.70 -15.16
N PHE A 16 -4.29 2.03 -15.27
CA PHE A 16 -5.54 2.72 -15.59
C PHE A 16 -5.70 3.10 -17.06
N SER A 17 -4.71 2.83 -17.91
CA SER A 17 -4.70 3.26 -19.32
C SER A 17 -5.87 2.72 -20.17
N HIS A 18 -6.44 1.58 -19.77
CA HIS A 18 -7.54 0.92 -20.48
C HIS A 18 -8.91 1.21 -19.87
N LEU A 19 -8.99 1.95 -18.75
CA LEU A 19 -10.26 2.35 -18.15
C LEU A 19 -10.85 3.54 -18.91
N SER A 20 -12.06 3.36 -19.42
CA SER A 20 -12.79 4.38 -20.20
C SER A 20 -14.25 4.48 -19.76
N GLY A 21 -14.86 5.64 -19.97
CA GLY A 21 -16.24 5.90 -19.57
C GLY A 21 -16.50 5.56 -18.11
N SER A 22 -17.60 4.85 -17.85
CA SER A 22 -18.02 4.42 -16.52
C SER A 22 -17.07 3.43 -15.84
N HIS A 23 -16.13 2.80 -16.56
CA HIS A 23 -15.13 1.93 -15.94
C HIS A 23 -14.16 2.71 -15.03
N LYS A 24 -13.99 4.03 -15.23
CA LYS A 24 -13.21 4.87 -14.31
C LYS A 24 -13.89 5.05 -12.95
N ASP A 25 -15.20 4.87 -12.89
CA ASP A 25 -15.99 5.00 -11.67
C ASP A 25 -16.05 3.69 -10.87
N ALA A 26 -15.53 2.59 -11.41
CA ALA A 26 -15.48 1.30 -10.72
C ALA A 26 -14.66 1.42 -9.41
N PRO A 27 -15.10 0.77 -8.31
CA PRO A 27 -14.30 0.69 -7.10
C PRO A 27 -12.94 0.03 -7.37
N VAL A 28 -11.88 0.68 -6.91
CA VAL A 28 -10.49 0.21 -7.06
C VAL A 28 -9.77 0.40 -5.73
N LEU A 29 -8.95 -0.59 -5.38
CA LEU A 29 -7.94 -0.52 -4.34
C LEU A 29 -6.58 -0.73 -4.99
N LEU A 30 -5.58 0.08 -4.62
CA LEU A 30 -4.19 -0.15 -4.98
C LEU A 30 -3.47 -0.83 -3.82
N ALA A 31 -2.47 -1.67 -4.10
CA ALA A 31 -1.56 -2.20 -3.09
C ALA A 31 -0.13 -1.83 -3.47
N TYR A 32 0.57 -1.12 -2.58
CA TYR A 32 1.96 -0.76 -2.78
C TYR A 32 2.89 -1.86 -2.24
N GLU A 33 3.65 -2.50 -3.14
CA GLU A 33 4.64 -3.51 -2.78
C GLU A 33 6.08 -2.98 -2.99
N PRO A 34 6.83 -2.69 -1.90
CA PRO A 34 8.25 -2.38 -2.00
C PRO A 34 9.05 -3.66 -2.28
N VAL A 35 9.09 -4.13 -3.54
CA VAL A 35 9.72 -5.42 -3.93
C VAL A 35 11.15 -5.60 -3.41
N TRP A 36 11.92 -4.51 -3.31
CA TRP A 36 13.29 -4.53 -2.76
C TRP A 36 13.35 -4.92 -1.27
N ALA A 37 12.26 -4.74 -0.53
CA ALA A 37 12.10 -5.04 0.89
C ALA A 37 11.44 -6.42 1.14
N ILE A 38 11.11 -7.17 0.08
CA ILE A 38 10.41 -8.46 0.15
C ILE A 38 11.41 -9.61 0.03
N GLY A 39 11.39 -10.54 0.98
CA GLY A 39 12.23 -11.75 0.97
C GLY A 39 12.65 -12.21 2.38
N VAL A 40 13.27 -13.39 2.50
CA VAL A 40 13.78 -13.91 3.79
C VAL A 40 14.88 -13.05 4.42
N ASN A 41 15.59 -12.28 3.58
CA ASN A 41 16.63 -11.32 4.00
C ASN A 41 16.20 -9.86 3.78
N GLY A 42 14.92 -9.63 3.45
CA GLY A 42 14.40 -8.29 3.21
C GLY A 42 14.29 -7.52 4.51
N ILE A 43 14.83 -6.30 4.54
CA ILE A 43 14.59 -5.36 5.64
C ILE A 43 13.23 -4.71 5.37
N PRO A 44 12.24 -4.80 6.28
CA PRO A 44 10.97 -4.11 6.11
C PRO A 44 11.19 -2.63 5.83
N ALA A 45 10.47 -2.09 4.86
CA ALA A 45 10.46 -0.64 4.66
C ALA A 45 9.95 0.05 5.92
N THR A 46 10.54 1.21 6.24
CA THR A 46 10.05 2.04 7.34
C THR A 46 8.66 2.59 7.01
N SER A 47 7.89 2.91 8.05
CA SER A 47 6.60 3.59 7.97
C SER A 47 6.67 4.88 7.14
N ASP A 48 7.64 5.75 7.43
CA ASP A 48 7.89 6.99 6.68
C ASP A 48 8.16 6.75 5.19
N TYR A 49 8.90 5.68 4.88
CA TYR A 49 9.16 5.34 3.48
C TYR A 49 7.89 4.85 2.79
N ALA A 50 7.11 4.00 3.45
CA ALA A 50 5.84 3.51 2.92
C ALA A 50 4.86 4.67 2.67
N ASP A 51 4.69 5.56 3.65
CA ASP A 51 3.82 6.74 3.57
C ASP A 51 4.21 7.63 2.37
N ALA A 52 5.50 7.98 2.25
CA ALA A 52 5.98 8.82 1.17
C ALA A 52 5.77 8.21 -0.23
N ARG A 53 5.84 6.88 -0.37
CA ARG A 53 5.57 6.20 -1.65
C ARG A 53 4.08 6.09 -1.94
N GLN A 54 3.24 5.85 -0.93
CA GLN A 54 1.80 5.80 -1.14
C GLN A 54 1.21 7.17 -1.44
N ALA A 55 1.72 8.25 -0.84
CA ALA A 55 1.38 9.61 -1.24
C ALA A 55 1.61 9.85 -2.75
N GLU A 56 2.79 9.45 -3.27
CA GLU A 56 3.10 9.55 -4.71
C GLU A 56 2.13 8.72 -5.59
N ILE A 57 1.75 7.53 -5.13
CA ILE A 57 0.81 6.64 -5.85
C ILE A 57 -0.60 7.25 -5.88
N ILE A 58 -1.08 7.73 -4.73
CA ILE A 58 -2.41 8.33 -4.58
C ILE A 58 -2.53 9.60 -5.43
N ASP A 59 -1.49 10.45 -5.45
CA ASP A 59 -1.46 11.66 -6.28
C ASP A 59 -1.61 11.33 -7.77
N VAL A 60 -0.84 10.36 -8.28
CA VAL A 60 -0.90 9.94 -9.68
C VAL A 60 -2.26 9.30 -9.99
N ALA A 61 -2.74 8.40 -9.13
CA ALA A 61 -4.03 7.74 -9.31
C ALA A 61 -5.18 8.75 -9.36
N SER A 62 -5.16 9.72 -8.44
CA SER A 62 -6.15 10.80 -8.39
C SER A 62 -6.11 11.69 -9.62
N SER A 63 -4.92 12.00 -10.13
CA SER A 63 -4.77 12.73 -11.40
C SER A 63 -5.34 11.97 -12.60
N VAL A 64 -5.17 10.63 -12.65
CA VAL A 64 -5.60 9.81 -13.79
C VAL A 64 -7.11 9.54 -13.78
N LEU A 65 -7.70 9.33 -12.61
CA LEU A 65 -9.11 8.97 -12.45
C LEU A 65 -10.01 10.16 -12.07
N GLY A 66 -9.46 11.28 -11.62
CA GLY A 66 -10.21 12.46 -11.18
C GLY A 66 -10.87 12.30 -9.80
N ARG A 67 -10.46 11.30 -9.02
CA ARG A 67 -10.98 10.99 -7.68
C ARG A 67 -9.95 10.25 -6.84
N GLY A 68 -10.12 10.28 -5.51
CA GLY A 68 -9.29 9.50 -4.60
C GLY A 68 -9.40 7.98 -4.85
N VAL A 69 -8.27 7.29 -4.69
CA VAL A 69 -8.17 5.83 -4.75
C VAL A 69 -7.42 5.35 -3.52
N PRO A 70 -8.00 4.50 -2.67
CA PRO A 70 -7.31 3.99 -1.50
C PRO A 70 -6.09 3.16 -1.90
N CYS A 71 -5.01 3.30 -1.14
CA CYS A 71 -3.78 2.57 -1.31
C CYS A 71 -3.46 1.79 -0.03
N LEU A 72 -3.33 0.47 -0.15
CA LEU A 72 -2.95 -0.43 0.93
C LEU A 72 -1.43 -0.67 0.90
N TYR A 73 -0.81 -0.77 2.07
CA TYR A 73 0.58 -1.18 2.15
C TYR A 73 0.70 -2.71 2.03
N GLY A 74 1.38 -3.19 0.99
CA GLY A 74 1.57 -4.61 0.67
C GLY A 74 2.98 -5.15 0.96
N GLY A 75 3.81 -4.40 1.69
CA GLY A 75 5.13 -4.89 2.12
C GLY A 75 5.06 -5.93 3.26
N SER A 76 6.20 -6.19 3.90
CA SER A 76 6.29 -7.14 5.02
C SER A 76 5.61 -6.59 6.29
N VAL A 77 4.30 -6.83 6.42
CA VAL A 77 3.51 -6.49 7.62
C VAL A 77 3.61 -7.61 8.65
N ASN A 78 3.80 -7.25 9.92
CA ASN A 78 3.88 -8.17 11.05
C ASN A 78 3.36 -7.49 12.35
N PRO A 79 3.19 -8.22 13.45
CA PRO A 79 2.71 -7.65 14.71
C PRO A 79 3.57 -6.51 15.28
N GLN A 80 4.85 -6.45 14.90
CA GLN A 80 5.79 -5.44 15.42
C GLN A 80 5.68 -4.10 14.68
N ASN A 81 5.25 -4.08 13.41
CA ASN A 81 5.19 -2.86 12.60
C ASN A 81 3.78 -2.43 12.16
N CYS A 82 2.78 -3.32 12.26
CA CYS A 82 1.43 -3.05 11.74
C CYS A 82 0.78 -1.78 12.30
N ALA A 83 0.94 -1.53 13.61
CA ALA A 83 0.37 -0.38 14.28
C ALA A 83 1.00 0.95 13.84
N GLU A 84 2.29 0.93 13.49
CA GLU A 84 2.99 2.10 12.99
C GLU A 84 2.58 2.38 11.54
N LEU A 85 2.58 1.35 10.69
CA LEU A 85 2.19 1.44 9.28
C LEU A 85 0.76 1.93 9.12
N ILE A 86 -0.22 1.38 9.85
CA ILE A 86 -1.62 1.80 9.73
C ILE A 86 -1.88 3.21 10.27
N SER A 87 -0.97 3.76 11.07
CA SER A 87 -1.10 5.13 11.60
C SER A 87 -0.58 6.19 10.62
N CYS A 88 0.02 5.78 9.50
CA CYS A 88 0.52 6.71 8.50
C CYS A 88 -0.62 7.37 7.72
N PRO A 89 -0.55 8.70 7.44
CA PRO A 89 -1.64 9.43 6.78
C PRO A 89 -2.06 8.88 5.41
N HIS A 90 -1.14 8.30 4.64
CA HIS A 90 -1.39 7.81 3.27
C HIS A 90 -1.47 6.28 3.18
N VAL A 91 -1.49 5.57 4.31
CA VAL A 91 -1.70 4.12 4.36
C VAL A 91 -3.18 3.87 4.66
N ASP A 92 -3.99 3.65 3.64
CA ASP A 92 -5.44 3.42 3.79
C ASP A 92 -5.79 2.02 4.32
N GLY A 93 -4.79 1.16 4.52
CA GLY A 93 -4.93 -0.18 5.06
C GLY A 93 -3.71 -1.05 4.79
N LEU A 94 -3.77 -2.31 5.21
CA LEU A 94 -2.68 -3.28 5.08
C LEU A 94 -3.10 -4.44 4.19
N PHE A 95 -2.29 -4.77 3.19
CA PHE A 95 -2.44 -5.96 2.35
C PHE A 95 -1.53 -7.07 2.87
N ILE A 96 -2.03 -7.84 3.83
CA ILE A 96 -1.23 -8.75 4.67
C ILE A 96 -1.04 -10.09 3.96
N GLY A 97 0.21 -10.43 3.65
CA GLY A 97 0.60 -11.71 3.04
C GLY A 97 0.85 -12.82 4.07
N ARG A 98 2.10 -13.29 4.16
CA ARG A 98 2.48 -14.47 4.97
C ARG A 98 2.06 -14.42 6.44
N SER A 99 2.04 -13.25 7.06
CA SER A 99 1.62 -13.09 8.46
C SER A 99 0.13 -13.40 8.67
N ALA A 100 -0.66 -13.48 7.60
CA ALA A 100 -2.06 -13.91 7.66
C ALA A 100 -2.23 -15.45 7.62
N TRP A 101 -1.17 -16.23 7.43
CA TRP A 101 -1.26 -17.70 7.36
C TRP A 101 -1.44 -18.35 8.73
N ASP A 102 -0.97 -17.67 9.78
CA ASP A 102 -1.23 -18.05 11.16
C ASP A 102 -2.39 -17.23 11.71
N VAL A 103 -3.45 -17.92 12.16
CA VAL A 103 -4.69 -17.27 12.59
C VAL A 103 -4.46 -16.38 13.81
N GLU A 104 -3.69 -16.85 14.79
CA GLU A 104 -3.40 -16.10 16.01
C GLU A 104 -2.61 -14.82 15.70
N GLY A 105 -1.56 -14.93 14.89
CA GLY A 105 -0.78 -13.80 14.41
C GLY A 105 -1.59 -12.80 13.59
N TYR A 106 -2.52 -13.28 12.75
CA TYR A 106 -3.40 -12.41 11.98
C TYR A 106 -4.38 -11.63 12.88
N LEU A 107 -5.01 -12.32 13.84
CA LEU A 107 -5.92 -11.68 14.80
C LEU A 107 -5.20 -10.66 15.69
N ASP A 108 -3.95 -10.92 16.09
CA ASP A 108 -3.14 -9.96 16.83
C ASP A 108 -2.86 -8.69 15.99
N ILE A 109 -2.52 -8.84 14.71
CA ILE A 109 -2.37 -7.69 13.79
C ILE A 109 -3.67 -6.89 13.70
N LEU A 110 -4.82 -7.56 13.51
CA LEU A 110 -6.11 -6.87 13.43
C LEU A 110 -6.44 -6.11 14.71
N GLY A 111 -6.21 -6.72 15.88
CA GLY A 111 -6.43 -6.08 17.17
C GLY A 111 -5.54 -4.84 17.38
N LYS A 112 -4.26 -4.94 17.00
CA LYS A 112 -3.32 -3.81 17.06
C LYS A 112 -3.72 -2.67 16.13
N CYS A 113 -4.16 -2.98 14.91
CA CYS A 113 -4.59 -1.96 13.96
C CYS A 113 -5.91 -1.30 14.38
N ALA A 114 -6.88 -2.08 14.87
CA ALA A 114 -8.15 -1.54 15.36
C ALA A 114 -7.99 -0.58 16.54
N ALA A 115 -6.93 -0.71 17.34
CA ALA A 115 -6.61 0.23 18.42
C ALA A 115 -5.98 1.56 17.96
N LYS A 116 -5.69 1.72 16.66
CA LYS A 116 -5.08 2.91 16.06
C LYS A 116 -6.04 3.73 15.20
N LEU A 117 -7.07 3.10 14.66
CA LEU A 117 -8.13 3.70 13.85
C LEU A 117 -9.24 4.26 14.74
#